data_AF-A0A7Y1X932-F1
#
_entry.id   AF-A0A7Y1X932-F1
#
_cell.length_a   1.000
_cell.length_b   1.000
_cell.length_c   1.000
_cell.angle_alpha   90.00
_cell.angle_beta   90.00
_cell.angle_gamma   90.00
#
_symmetry.space_group_name_H-M   'P 1'
#
loop_
_entity.id
_entity.type
_entity.pdbx_description
1 polymer ?
#
loop_
_entity_poly.entity_id
_entity_poly.type
_entity_poly.pdbx_seq_one_letter_code
_entity_poly.pdbx_strand_id
1 'polypeptide(L)'
;MSDPRALVESLLAAKLYLSPQIAGDKLYFVSNRTGHMSLFAMPLDGGETVQLVPEDLALPSPKIMGAESFSVLPGLGKILVTIDDHGDENYQPYFIPIEGGTPEPIWGDRFAGQQVL
;
A
#
# COMPACT_ATOMS: atom_id res chain seq x y z
N MET A 1 -13.18 -36.64 2.36
CA MET A 1 -12.56 -35.77 1.34
C MET A 1 -13.24 -34.41 1.40
N SER A 2 -12.50 -33.32 1.50
CA SER A 2 -13.06 -31.96 1.49
C SER A 2 -13.62 -31.60 0.10
N ASP A 3 -14.73 -30.85 0.03
CA ASP A 3 -15.28 -30.34 -1.24
C ASP A 3 -14.23 -29.43 -1.92
N PRO A 4 -13.76 -29.76 -3.14
CA PRO A 4 -12.82 -28.91 -3.88
C PRO A 4 -13.30 -27.46 -4.07
N ARG A 5 -14.62 -27.23 -4.14
CA ARG A 5 -15.19 -25.88 -4.26
C ARG A 5 -14.95 -25.05 -3.01
N ALA A 6 -15.11 -25.63 -1.82
CA ALA A 6 -14.83 -24.94 -0.57
C ALA A 6 -13.34 -24.55 -0.44
N LEU A 7 -12.43 -25.37 -0.98
CA LEU A 7 -11.01 -25.03 -1.05
C LEU A 7 -10.74 -23.88 -2.03
N VAL A 8 -11.37 -23.90 -3.21
CA VAL A 8 -11.26 -22.82 -4.19
C VAL A 8 -11.84 -21.52 -3.64
N GLU A 9 -13.02 -21.55 -3.02
CA GLU A 9 -13.62 -20.38 -2.37
C GLU A 9 -12.74 -19.81 -1.26
N SER A 10 -12.15 -20.67 -0.43
CA SER A 10 -11.18 -20.27 0.61
C SER A 10 -9.92 -19.64 0.03
N LEU A 11 -9.37 -20.22 -1.05
CA LEU A 11 -8.20 -19.69 -1.76
C LEU A 11 -8.49 -18.32 -2.37
N LEU A 12 -9.67 -18.15 -2.99
CA LEU A 12 -10.10 -16.89 -3.61
C LEU A 12 -10.46 -15.82 -2.56
N ALA A 13 -10.80 -16.23 -1.33
CA ALA A 13 -11.07 -15.32 -0.21
C ALA A 13 -9.80 -14.90 0.57
N ALA A 14 -8.63 -15.45 0.23
CA ALA A 14 -7.39 -15.20 0.96
C ALA A 14 -6.98 -13.73 0.85
N LYS A 15 -6.97 -13.05 2.00
CA LYS A 15 -6.43 -11.69 2.14
C LYS A 15 -4.92 -11.75 2.27
N LEU A 16 -4.23 -10.98 1.45
CA LEU A 16 -2.81 -10.76 1.55
C LEU A 16 -2.53 -9.69 2.62
N TYR A 17 -1.47 -9.90 3.39
CA TYR A 17 -0.91 -8.95 4.34
C TYR A 17 0.59 -8.92 4.10
N LEU A 18 1.10 -7.84 3.52
CA LEU A 18 2.44 -7.75 2.95
C LEU A 18 3.18 -6.54 3.51
N SER A 19 4.51 -6.59 3.45
CA SER A 19 5.42 -5.48 3.79
C SER A 19 5.10 -4.79 5.13
N PRO A 20 5.05 -5.53 6.25
CA PRO A 20 4.75 -4.91 7.55
C PRO A 20 5.89 -3.98 7.99
N GLN A 21 5.55 -2.75 8.40
CA GLN A 21 6.47 -1.79 9.02
C GLN A 21 5.89 -1.31 10.35
N ILE A 22 6.71 -1.24 11.40
CA ILE A 22 6.31 -0.72 12.71
C ILE A 22 6.91 0.67 12.88
N ALA A 23 6.09 1.66 13.26
CA ALA A 23 6.55 2.98 13.64
C ALA A 23 5.70 3.53 14.80
N GLY A 24 6.36 3.82 15.93
CA GLY A 24 5.67 4.20 17.15
C GLY A 24 4.79 3.06 17.68
N ASP A 25 3.52 3.35 17.91
CA ASP A 25 2.48 2.45 18.41
C ASP A 25 1.63 1.82 17.29
N LYS A 26 2.02 1.99 16.02
CA LYS A 26 1.25 1.51 14.86
C LYS A 26 2.02 0.49 14.02
N LEU A 27 1.26 -0.47 13.49
CA LEU A 27 1.66 -1.38 12.42
C LEU A 27 1.07 -0.88 11.09
N TYR A 28 1.93 -0.71 10.09
CA TYR A 28 1.59 -0.34 8.72
C TYR A 28 1.81 -1.54 7.80
N PHE A 29 0.92 -1.78 6.84
CA PHE A 29 1.02 -2.93 5.94
C PHE A 29 0.19 -2.77 4.67
N VAL A 30 0.54 -3.50 3.62
CA VAL A 30 -0.22 -3.56 2.37
C VAL A 30 -1.19 -4.74 2.39
N SER A 31 -2.42 -4.55 1.90
CA SER A 31 -3.42 -5.63 1.81
C SER A 31 -4.36 -5.46 0.62
N ASN A 32 -4.91 -6.56 0.09
CA ASN A 32 -6.02 -6.58 -0.89
C ASN A 32 -7.40 -6.67 -0.23
N ARG A 33 -7.53 -6.38 1.07
CA ARG A 33 -8.79 -6.59 1.80
C ARG A 33 -9.99 -5.79 1.27
N THR A 34 -9.75 -4.77 0.45
CA THR A 34 -10.75 -3.93 -0.23
C THR A 34 -10.89 -4.23 -1.73
N GLY A 35 -10.26 -5.30 -2.23
CA GLY A 35 -10.32 -5.73 -3.64
C GLY A 35 -9.13 -5.29 -4.50
N HIS A 36 -8.32 -4.33 -4.04
CA HIS A 36 -7.06 -3.91 -4.65
C HIS A 36 -5.99 -3.72 -3.55
N MET A 37 -4.70 -3.73 -3.93
CA MET A 37 -3.61 -3.45 -2.99
C MET A 37 -3.74 -2.01 -2.48
N SER A 38 -3.88 -1.85 -1.17
CA SER A 38 -3.91 -0.55 -0.51
C SER A 38 -3.08 -0.58 0.76
N LEU A 39 -2.74 0.59 1.29
CA LEU A 39 -1.95 0.76 2.51
C LEU A 39 -2.88 0.95 3.70
N PHE A 40 -2.61 0.19 4.76
CA PHE A 40 -3.38 0.20 5.99
C PHE A 40 -2.48 0.45 7.20
N ALA A 41 -3.06 0.97 8.27
CA ALA A 41 -2.44 0.97 9.59
C ALA A 41 -3.42 0.52 10.68
N MET A 42 -2.87 0.04 11.78
CA MET A 42 -3.63 -0.29 12.99
C MET A 42 -2.76 -0.12 14.24
N PRO A 43 -3.34 0.03 15.44
CA PRO A 43 -2.59 -0.03 16.69
C PRO A 43 -1.85 -1.37 16.85
N LEU A 44 -0.64 -1.32 17.40
CA LEU A 44 0.22 -2.49 17.57
C LEU A 44 -0.30 -3.47 18.63
N ASP A 45 -1.05 -2.97 19.61
CA ASP A 45 -1.77 -3.76 20.61
C ASP A 45 -3.11 -4.33 20.11
N GLY A 46 -3.44 -4.08 18.84
CA GLY A 46 -4.68 -4.49 18.22
C GLY A 46 -5.73 -3.39 18.25
N GLY A 47 -6.67 -3.44 17.31
CA GLY A 47 -7.69 -2.42 17.19
C GLY A 47 -8.19 -2.28 15.76
N GLU A 48 -8.84 -1.15 15.50
CA GLU A 48 -9.37 -0.82 14.19
C GLU A 48 -8.24 -0.66 13.17
N THR A 49 -8.43 -1.26 12.00
CA THR A 49 -7.57 -1.03 10.85
C THR A 49 -8.15 0.10 10.01
N VAL A 50 -7.33 1.10 9.70
CA VAL A 50 -7.68 2.22 8.83
C VAL A 50 -6.94 2.13 7.50
N GLN A 51 -7.60 2.52 6.41
CA GLN A 51 -6.96 2.70 5.11
C GLN A 51 -6.30 4.08 5.06
N LEU A 52 -5.07 4.16 4.55
CA LEU A 52 -4.27 5.39 4.59
C LEU A 52 -4.20 6.14 3.26
N VAL A 53 -4.63 5.50 2.16
CA VAL A 53 -4.71 6.10 0.82
C VAL A 53 -6.16 6.12 0.33
N PRO A 54 -6.55 7.02 -0.59
CA PRO A 54 -7.89 7.07 -1.17
C PRO A 54 -8.37 5.72 -1.73
N GLU A 55 -9.68 5.47 -1.71
CA GLU A 55 -10.28 4.18 -2.13
C GLU A 55 -10.15 3.88 -3.62
N ASP A 56 -9.99 4.91 -4.44
CA ASP A 56 -9.80 4.84 -5.88
C ASP A 56 -8.32 4.68 -6.28
N LEU A 57 -7.41 4.63 -5.30
CA LEU A 57 -5.98 4.48 -5.52
C LEU A 57 -5.51 3.05 -5.21
N ALA A 58 -4.95 2.38 -6.23
CA ALA A 58 -4.30 1.09 -6.07
C ALA A 58 -2.77 1.25 -5.98
N LEU A 59 -2.17 0.60 -4.97
CA LEU A 59 -0.72 0.49 -4.88
C LEU A 59 -0.21 -0.69 -5.73
N PRO A 60 1.00 -0.61 -6.29
CA PRO A 60 1.64 -1.76 -6.90
C PRO A 60 1.85 -2.90 -5.90
N SER A 61 1.74 -4.13 -6.39
CA SER A 61 2.11 -5.30 -5.59
C SER A 61 3.60 -5.22 -5.22
N PRO A 62 3.98 -5.38 -3.95
CA PRO A 62 5.39 -5.40 -3.54
C PRO A 62 6.22 -6.46 -4.28
N LYS A 63 5.56 -7.54 -4.76
CA LYS A 63 6.21 -8.60 -5.53
C LYS A 63 6.71 -8.17 -6.91
N ILE A 64 6.06 -7.17 -7.51
CA ILE A 64 6.40 -6.67 -8.86
C ILE A 64 7.55 -5.65 -8.76
N MET A 65 7.55 -4.82 -7.72
CA MET A 65 8.53 -3.75 -7.56
C MET A 65 9.94 -4.20 -7.20
N GLY A 66 10.13 -5.43 -6.69
CA GLY A 66 11.42 -5.86 -6.15
C GLY A 66 11.90 -5.06 -4.92
N ALA A 67 11.06 -4.15 -4.43
CA ALA A 67 11.28 -3.23 -3.31
C ALA A 67 9.97 -3.07 -2.49
N GLU A 68 10.05 -2.39 -1.34
CA GLU A 68 8.88 -2.05 -0.55
C GLU A 68 7.99 -1.06 -1.31
N SER A 69 6.69 -1.35 -1.51
CA SER A 69 5.74 -0.42 -2.13
C SER A 69 5.55 0.89 -1.35
N PHE A 70 6.03 0.94 -0.09
CA PHE A 70 5.98 2.10 0.77
C PHE A 70 7.13 2.13 1.80
N SER A 71 7.36 3.28 2.44
CA SER A 71 8.25 3.41 3.59
C SER A 71 7.72 4.45 4.57
N VAL A 72 7.59 4.07 5.84
CA VAL A 72 7.14 4.97 6.91
C VAL A 72 8.31 5.83 7.38
N LEU A 73 8.14 7.15 7.35
CA LEU A 73 9.17 8.14 7.71
C LEU A 73 8.68 8.95 8.91
N PRO A 74 8.71 8.38 10.13
CA PRO A 74 8.09 8.99 11.31
C PRO A 74 8.71 10.35 11.67
N GLY A 75 10.02 10.52 11.48
CA GLY A 75 10.69 11.80 11.70
C GLY A 75 10.22 12.93 10.78
N LEU A 76 9.56 12.60 9.66
CA LEU A 76 8.97 13.56 8.74
C LEU A 76 7.45 13.65 8.87
N GLY A 77 6.81 12.80 9.69
CA GLY A 77 5.36 12.69 9.75
C GLY A 77 4.74 12.27 8.42
N LYS A 78 5.46 11.49 7.61
CA LYS A 78 5.09 11.12 6.24
C LYS A 78 5.27 9.63 5.98
N ILE A 79 4.61 9.15 4.94
CA ILE A 79 4.86 7.84 4.33
C ILE A 79 5.20 8.08 2.86
N LEU A 80 6.32 7.53 2.43
CA LEU A 80 6.69 7.40 1.03
C LEU A 80 5.88 6.25 0.44
N VAL A 81 5.14 6.48 -0.64
CA VAL A 81 4.44 5.44 -1.40
C VAL A 81 4.84 5.52 -2.86
N THR A 82 4.81 4.38 -3.56
CA THR A 82 4.93 4.37 -5.02
C THR A 82 3.56 4.14 -5.63
N ILE A 83 3.20 4.96 -6.62
CA ILE A 83 1.87 4.95 -7.24
C ILE A 83 2.02 4.70 -8.73
N ASP A 84 1.12 3.86 -9.26
CA ASP A 84 0.86 3.64 -10.67
C ASP A 84 -0.38 4.46 -11.03
N ASP A 85 -0.20 5.55 -11.77
CA ASP A 85 -1.33 6.41 -12.11
C ASP A 85 -2.08 5.81 -13.29
N HIS A 86 -3.31 5.34 -13.04
CA HIS A 86 -4.17 4.70 -14.04
C HIS A 86 -3.56 3.48 -14.77
N GLY A 87 -2.55 2.82 -14.19
CA GLY A 87 -1.95 1.62 -14.79
C GLY A 87 -1.06 1.94 -15.99
N ASP A 88 -0.48 3.13 -16.05
CA ASP A 88 0.46 3.54 -17.09
C ASP A 88 1.86 2.90 -16.93
N GLU A 89 2.04 2.10 -15.87
CA GLU A 89 3.29 1.44 -15.47
C GLU A 89 4.42 2.43 -15.14
N ASN A 90 4.12 3.73 -15.07
CA ASN A 90 5.07 4.77 -14.70
C ASN A 90 5.00 5.01 -13.18
N TYR A 91 5.59 4.07 -12.45
CA TYR A 91 5.69 4.12 -10.99
C TYR A 91 6.43 5.38 -10.52
N GLN A 92 5.71 6.31 -9.90
CA GLN A 92 6.25 7.55 -9.33
C GLN A 92 6.11 7.57 -7.81
N PRO A 93 7.06 8.18 -7.09
CA PRO A 93 6.97 8.28 -5.65
C PRO A 93 6.19 9.52 -5.19
N TYR A 94 5.39 9.31 -4.16
CA TYR A 94 4.55 10.31 -3.53
C TYR A 94 4.75 10.28 -2.02
N PHE A 95 4.42 11.40 -1.37
CA PHE A 95 4.21 11.43 0.06
C PHE A 95 2.72 11.44 0.40
N ILE A 96 2.36 10.73 1.47
CA ILE A 96 1.12 10.97 2.21
C ILE A 96 1.46 11.38 3.65
N PRO A 97 0.54 12.06 4.37
CA PRO A 97 0.65 12.22 5.81
C PRO A 97 0.75 10.85 6.50
N ILE A 98 1.47 10.77 7.63
CA ILE A 98 1.60 9.52 8.39
C ILE A 98 0.26 8.95 8.91
N GLU A 99 -0.72 9.83 9.08
CA GLU A 99 -2.09 9.49 9.45
C GLU A 99 -2.98 9.12 8.26
N GLY A 100 -2.41 9.11 7.04
CA GLY A 100 -3.14 8.90 5.79
C GLY A 100 -3.64 10.20 5.17
N GLY A 101 -3.98 10.14 3.89
CA GLY A 101 -4.50 11.27 3.14
C GLY A 101 -4.17 11.22 1.65
N THR A 102 -4.38 12.34 0.98
CA THR A 102 -4.11 12.49 -0.45
C THR A 102 -2.60 12.43 -0.74
N PRO A 103 -2.16 11.58 -1.68
CA PRO A 103 -0.77 11.56 -2.13
C PRO A 103 -0.35 12.85 -2.83
N GLU A 104 0.85 13.32 -2.54
CA GLU A 104 1.50 14.48 -3.16
C GLU A 104 2.82 14.05 -3.82
N PRO A 105 3.06 14.40 -5.11
CA PRO A 105 4.31 14.06 -5.78
C PRO A 105 5.53 14.67 -5.07
N ILE A 106 6.61 13.89 -4.90
CA ILE A 106 7.80 14.37 -4.18
C ILE A 106 8.53 15.49 -4.94
N TRP A 107 8.45 15.48 -6.27
CA TRP A 107 9.17 16.41 -7.14
C TRP A 107 8.26 17.29 -8.00
N GLY A 108 6.97 17.35 -7.69
CA GLY A 108 5.97 17.97 -8.56
C GLY A 108 6.10 17.42 -9.99
N ASP A 109 6.04 18.32 -10.98
CA ASP A 109 6.03 17.94 -12.41
C ASP A 109 7.43 17.63 -12.97
N ARG A 110 8.50 17.77 -12.17
CA ARG A 110 9.88 17.70 -12.67
C ARG A 110 10.22 16.38 -13.40
N PHE A 111 9.59 15.28 -12.97
CA PHE A 111 9.79 13.94 -13.52
C PHE A 111 8.46 13.29 -13.96
N ALA A 112 7.40 14.09 -14.14
CA ALA A 112 6.12 13.58 -14.59
C ALA A 112 6.28 12.86 -15.95
N GLY A 113 5.73 11.65 -16.05
CA GLY A 113 5.82 10.82 -17.26
C GLY A 113 7.18 10.16 -17.54
N GLN A 114 8.15 10.22 -16.61
CA GLN A 114 9.49 9.65 -16.82
C GLN A 114 9.73 8.42 -15.93
N GLN A 115 9.95 7.26 -16.54
CA GLN A 115 10.47 6.10 -15.82
C GLN A 115 11.97 6.26 -15.54
N VAL A 116 12.41 5.91 -14.33
CA VAL A 116 13.83 5.76 -14.01
C VAL A 116 14.24 4.33 -14.39
N LEU A 117 15.07 4.20 -15.43
CA LEU A 117 15.64 2.94 -15.91
C LEU A 117 16.74 2.40 -14.98
#